data_AF-A0A942C314-F1
#
_entry.id   AF-A0A942C314-F1
#
_cell.length_a   1.000
_cell.length_b   1.000
_cell.length_c   1.000
_cell.angle_alpha   90.00
_cell.angle_beta   90.00
_cell.angle_gamma   90.00
#
_symmetry.space_group_name_H-M   'P 1'
#
loop_
_entity.id
_entity.type
_entity.pdbx_description
1 polymer ?
#
loop_
_entity_poly.entity_id
_entity_poly.type
_entity_poly.pdbx_seq_one_letter_code
_entity_poly.pdbx_strand_id
1 'polypeptide(L)'
;MNRSLAFLVVLILVLTACNNKQGNTMTPTSTASTPDQFITEAESRLAELAIKLNRAQWVAANFITDDTEALSAEVNKEYIALTTELAEAARKFDGQKMSDDTARKLLLLKLSLTLPAPSNPTERDELTKIAASMEGAYGKGKYCPDGDQGKCLTLDDLEKVMRESRNPDELKKAWLGWHSISPAYKKDYVRFVELSNKGAVEMGFKDTGAMWRSNYDMPPDAFAAEMERLWQQVKPLYDSLHTYARKQLIKKYGPKVVPESGPLPAHLFGNMWSQQWGNIYDLLKPATGDPGFDLTKILQARKTDPKGMVKYGEGFFTSLGLPPLPASFWEKSLFVRPQDRDVVCHASAWDMEPAINDVRIKMCININEEDFTTIHHELGHDYYYLAYAKQPYLYRNGANDGFHEAIGDTV
;
A
#
# COMPACT_ATOMS: atom_id res chain seq x y z
N MET A 1 66.14 43.80 5.90
CA MET A 1 65.02 44.71 5.54
C MET A 1 63.89 44.53 6.55
N ASN A 2 63.75 45.54 7.40
CA ASN A 2 62.64 45.98 8.30
C ASN A 2 61.76 44.93 9.00
N ARG A 3 61.90 44.77 10.35
CA ARG A 3 61.26 45.55 11.45
C ARG A 3 59.75 45.23 11.57
N SER A 4 59.12 44.91 12.69
CA SER A 4 59.42 44.85 14.12
C SER A 4 58.18 44.26 14.84
N LEU A 5 58.36 43.73 16.07
CA LEU A 5 57.47 43.73 17.25
C LEU A 5 55.97 43.36 17.07
N ALA A 6 55.48 42.24 17.65
CA ALA A 6 55.08 42.04 19.06
C ALA A 6 53.64 42.49 19.38
N PHE A 7 53.06 41.89 20.43
CA PHE A 7 51.75 42.15 21.10
C PHE A 7 50.57 41.29 20.59
N LEU A 8 49.71 40.64 21.39
CA LEU A 8 49.48 40.61 22.85
C LEU A 8 48.37 39.55 23.20
N VAL A 9 48.44 38.93 24.40
CA VAL A 9 47.35 38.42 25.31
C VAL A 9 46.42 37.29 24.82
N VAL A 10 46.30 36.08 25.41
CA VAL A 10 46.14 35.55 26.80
C VAL A 10 44.68 35.50 27.32
N LEU A 11 44.23 34.26 27.64
CA LEU A 11 43.17 33.78 28.57
C LEU A 11 41.71 34.20 28.33
N ILE A 12 40.80 33.28 27.95
CA ILE A 12 40.05 32.27 28.75
C ILE A 12 39.09 32.89 29.77
N LEU A 13 37.78 32.62 29.61
CA LEU A 13 36.78 32.20 30.62
C LEU A 13 35.40 32.18 29.91
N VAL A 14 34.41 31.32 30.11
CA VAL A 14 34.20 30.02 30.75
C VAL A 14 32.79 29.58 30.29
N LEU A 15 32.56 28.27 30.25
CA LEU A 15 31.29 27.53 30.20
C LEU A 15 29.96 28.32 30.30
N THR A 16 29.08 28.08 29.32
CA THR A 16 27.68 27.75 29.61
C THR A 16 27.22 26.64 28.67
N ALA A 17 27.18 25.42 29.22
CA ALA A 17 26.34 24.37 28.70
C ALA A 17 24.87 24.73 29.00
N CYS A 18 24.10 25.04 27.96
CA CYS A 18 22.65 24.96 28.00
C CYS A 18 22.19 23.95 26.97
N ASN A 19 21.89 22.78 27.53
CA ASN A 19 21.14 21.66 27.04
C ASN A 19 19.92 22.08 26.21
N ASN A 20 20.05 22.17 24.88
CA ASN A 20 18.89 22.27 23.99
C ASN A 20 18.37 20.86 23.69
N LYS A 21 17.67 20.28 24.66
CA LYS A 21 16.63 19.30 24.34
C LYS A 21 15.54 20.06 23.60
N GLN A 22 15.68 20.21 22.29
CA GLN A 22 14.55 20.44 21.40
C GLN A 22 13.73 19.15 21.41
N GLY A 23 12.90 18.98 22.45
CA GLY A 23 11.63 18.32 22.22
C GLY A 23 10.90 19.20 21.22
N ASN A 24 10.74 18.71 19.99
CA ASN A 24 9.76 19.26 19.06
C ASN A 24 8.37 19.03 19.69
N THR A 25 7.99 19.90 20.62
CA THR A 25 6.58 20.18 20.87
C THR A 25 6.08 20.83 19.58
N MET A 26 5.38 20.05 18.75
CA MET A 26 4.59 20.60 17.64
C MET A 26 3.61 21.61 18.24
N THR A 27 3.96 22.90 18.16
CA THR A 27 3.03 23.98 18.46
C THR A 27 1.91 23.88 17.43
N PRO A 28 0.62 23.87 17.80
CA PRO A 28 -0.45 23.72 16.81
C PRO A 28 -0.42 24.93 15.88
N THR A 29 -0.18 24.70 14.59
CA THR A 29 -0.07 25.78 13.60
C THR A 29 -1.44 26.32 13.19
N SER A 30 -2.52 25.59 13.49
CA SER A 30 -3.88 26.02 13.17
C SER A 30 -4.37 27.10 14.13
N THR A 31 -4.79 28.22 13.55
CA THR A 31 -5.42 29.36 14.26
C THR A 31 -6.94 29.20 14.39
N ALA A 32 -7.50 28.09 13.88
CA ALA A 32 -8.93 27.85 13.84
C ALA A 32 -9.54 27.70 15.24
N SER A 33 -10.62 28.46 15.45
CA SER A 33 -11.38 28.51 16.70
C SER A 33 -12.63 27.62 16.72
N THR A 34 -13.13 27.24 15.54
CA THR A 34 -14.29 26.34 15.37
C THR A 34 -13.92 25.06 14.60
N PRO A 35 -14.67 23.96 14.77
CA PRO A 35 -14.49 22.73 13.99
C PRO A 35 -14.51 22.98 12.47
N ASP A 36 -15.44 23.81 11.98
CA ASP A 36 -15.60 24.09 10.55
C ASP A 36 -14.42 24.87 9.97
N GLN A 37 -13.92 25.88 10.71
CA GLN A 37 -12.72 26.62 10.34
C GLN A 37 -11.51 25.70 10.27
N PHE A 38 -11.40 24.78 11.23
CA PHE A 38 -10.28 23.85 11.30
C PHE A 38 -10.28 22.88 10.13
N ILE A 39 -11.42 22.28 9.80
CA ILE A 39 -11.52 21.36 8.66
C ILE A 39 -11.24 22.09 7.33
N THR A 40 -11.76 23.31 7.16
CA THR A 40 -11.47 24.11 5.96
C THR A 40 -9.96 24.37 5.80
N GLU A 41 -9.28 24.73 6.90
CA GLU A 41 -7.83 24.94 6.92
C GLU A 41 -7.07 23.61 6.63
N ALA A 42 -7.48 22.53 7.27
CA ALA A 42 -6.89 21.20 7.13
C ALA A 42 -6.98 20.70 5.68
N GLU A 43 -8.17 20.76 5.07
CA GLU A 43 -8.39 20.34 3.68
C GLU A 43 -7.54 21.17 2.70
N SER A 44 -7.46 22.49 2.91
CA SER A 44 -6.64 23.35 2.05
C SER A 44 -5.16 23.01 2.14
N ARG A 45 -4.61 22.86 3.36
CA ARG A 45 -3.20 22.56 3.58
C ARG A 45 -2.83 21.18 3.05
N LEU A 46 -3.70 20.18 3.27
CA LEU A 46 -3.48 18.82 2.76
C LEU A 46 -3.57 18.77 1.23
N ALA A 47 -4.56 19.42 0.62
CA ALA A 47 -4.72 19.44 -0.84
C ALA A 47 -3.52 20.09 -1.55
N GLU A 48 -3.00 21.19 -1.02
CA GLU A 48 -1.81 21.85 -1.58
C GLU A 48 -0.58 20.95 -1.51
N LEU A 49 -0.34 20.31 -0.36
CA LEU A 49 0.82 19.46 -0.17
C LEU A 49 0.70 18.12 -0.91
N ALA A 50 -0.50 17.58 -1.06
CA ALA A 50 -0.76 16.36 -1.83
C ALA A 50 -0.38 16.52 -3.31
N ILE A 51 -0.63 17.68 -3.93
CA ILE A 51 -0.20 17.95 -5.30
C ILE A 51 1.33 17.90 -5.41
N LYS A 52 2.05 18.50 -4.44
CA LYS A 52 3.51 18.45 -4.39
C LYS A 52 4.01 17.02 -4.21
N LEU A 53 3.37 16.25 -3.32
CA LEU A 53 3.69 14.84 -3.06
C LEU A 53 3.51 13.99 -4.32
N ASN A 54 2.32 14.03 -4.94
CA ASN A 54 2.00 13.25 -6.13
C ASN A 54 2.98 13.55 -7.28
N ARG A 55 3.38 14.81 -7.46
CA ARG A 55 4.39 15.20 -8.45
C ARG A 55 5.77 14.63 -8.14
N ALA A 56 6.23 14.71 -6.88
CA ALA A 56 7.53 14.18 -6.49
C ALA A 56 7.58 12.65 -6.61
N GLN A 57 6.55 11.96 -6.14
CA GLN A 57 6.41 10.50 -6.26
C GLN A 57 6.29 10.05 -7.72
N TRP A 58 5.53 10.77 -8.55
CA TRP A 58 5.45 10.48 -9.99
C TRP A 58 6.83 10.54 -10.66
N VAL A 59 7.61 11.58 -10.35
CA VAL A 59 8.97 11.72 -10.90
C VAL A 59 9.86 10.58 -10.41
N ALA A 60 9.89 10.29 -9.10
CA ALA A 60 10.69 9.19 -8.56
C ALA A 60 10.31 7.83 -9.18
N ALA A 61 9.02 7.57 -9.38
CA ALA A 61 8.54 6.33 -9.97
C ALA A 61 8.88 6.19 -11.48
N ASN A 62 9.10 7.32 -12.18
CA ASN A 62 9.39 7.36 -13.62
C ASN A 62 10.85 7.68 -13.96
N PHE A 63 11.67 8.04 -12.97
CA PHE A 63 13.07 8.42 -13.09
C PHE A 63 13.80 8.03 -11.79
N ILE A 64 14.07 6.74 -11.59
CA ILE A 64 14.66 6.26 -10.33
C ILE A 64 16.13 6.70 -10.24
N THR A 65 16.43 7.61 -9.31
CA THR A 65 17.79 8.03 -8.94
C THR A 65 17.81 8.38 -7.45
N ASP A 66 19.00 8.40 -6.84
CA ASP A 66 19.17 8.82 -5.44
C ASP A 66 18.51 10.20 -5.16
N ASP A 67 18.63 11.14 -6.10
CA ASP A 67 18.08 12.49 -5.97
C ASP A 67 16.54 12.50 -6.04
N THR A 68 15.93 11.76 -6.98
CA THR A 68 14.45 11.75 -7.11
C THR A 68 13.80 10.99 -5.97
N GLU A 69 14.43 9.92 -5.49
CA GLU A 69 14.02 9.20 -4.28
C GLU A 69 14.10 10.11 -3.05
N ALA A 70 15.19 10.87 -2.87
CA ALA A 70 15.34 11.80 -1.77
C ALA A 70 14.29 12.92 -1.80
N LEU A 71 14.01 13.51 -2.98
CA LEU A 71 12.98 14.53 -3.16
C LEU A 71 11.58 13.99 -2.81
N SER A 72 11.25 12.79 -3.29
CA SER A 72 9.99 12.11 -2.96
C SER A 72 9.87 11.85 -1.45
N ALA A 73 10.93 11.34 -0.83
CA ALA A 73 10.97 11.06 0.61
C ALA A 73 10.83 12.33 1.47
N GLU A 74 11.43 13.45 1.06
CA GLU A 74 11.32 14.74 1.76
C GLU A 74 9.88 15.23 1.79
N VAL A 75 9.20 15.27 0.64
CA VAL A 75 7.81 15.73 0.57
C VAL A 75 6.86 14.74 1.25
N ASN A 76 7.12 13.43 1.14
CA ASN A 76 6.33 12.43 1.86
C ASN A 76 6.43 12.61 3.38
N LYS A 77 7.63 12.92 3.89
CA LYS A 77 7.83 13.25 5.30
C LYS A 77 7.06 14.51 5.70
N GLU A 78 7.07 15.56 4.88
CA GLU A 78 6.25 16.77 5.11
C GLU A 78 4.76 16.43 5.18
N TYR A 79 4.25 15.63 4.24
CA TYR A 79 2.84 15.26 4.16
C TYR A 79 2.38 14.40 5.34
N ILE A 80 3.17 13.41 5.73
CA ILE A 80 2.92 12.58 6.92
C ILE A 80 2.92 13.45 8.18
N ALA A 81 3.88 14.38 8.31
CA ALA A 81 3.96 15.27 9.46
C ALA A 81 2.73 16.18 9.56
N LEU A 82 2.30 16.77 8.44
CA LEU A 82 1.10 17.60 8.39
C LEU A 82 -0.16 16.81 8.73
N THR A 83 -0.33 15.63 8.13
CA THR A 83 -1.49 14.75 8.39
C THR A 83 -1.56 14.38 9.86
N THR A 84 -0.41 14.03 10.46
CA THR A 84 -0.31 13.72 11.89
C THR A 84 -0.64 14.92 12.77
N GLU A 85 -0.07 16.10 12.48
CA GLU A 85 -0.37 17.34 13.21
C GLU A 85 -1.88 17.63 13.21
N LEU A 86 -2.52 17.55 12.04
CA LEU A 86 -3.93 17.85 11.87
C LEU A 86 -4.82 16.78 12.55
N ALA A 87 -4.53 15.49 12.38
CA ALA A 87 -5.29 14.43 13.04
C ALA A 87 -5.17 14.47 14.57
N GLU A 88 -3.98 14.77 15.10
CA GLU A 88 -3.79 14.97 16.55
C GLU A 88 -4.53 16.22 17.05
N ALA A 89 -4.49 17.33 16.30
CA ALA A 89 -5.17 18.57 16.64
C ALA A 89 -6.70 18.44 16.57
N ALA A 90 -7.23 17.58 15.70
CA ALA A 90 -8.65 17.29 15.57
C ALA A 90 -9.29 16.82 16.89
N ARG A 91 -8.51 16.18 17.77
CA ARG A 91 -8.95 15.73 19.11
C ARG A 91 -9.53 16.84 19.98
N LYS A 92 -9.10 18.11 19.79
CA LYS A 92 -9.62 19.24 20.57
C LYS A 92 -11.12 19.48 20.37
N PHE A 93 -11.70 18.94 19.29
CA PHE A 93 -13.11 19.08 18.94
C PHE A 93 -13.97 17.89 19.37
N ASP A 94 -13.39 16.88 20.03
CA ASP A 94 -14.14 15.70 20.46
C ASP A 94 -15.27 16.05 21.44
N GLY A 95 -16.47 15.55 21.15
CA GLY A 95 -17.67 15.81 21.94
C GLY A 95 -18.27 17.21 21.77
N GLN A 96 -17.67 18.09 20.96
CA GLN A 96 -18.26 19.40 20.66
C GLN A 96 -19.44 19.26 19.70
N LYS A 97 -20.42 20.16 19.81
CA LYS A 97 -21.54 20.24 18.86
C LYS A 97 -21.03 20.82 17.52
N MET A 98 -21.30 20.11 16.43
CA MET A 98 -20.93 20.51 15.07
C MET A 98 -21.94 19.93 14.06
N SER A 99 -21.78 20.28 12.78
CA SER A 99 -22.56 19.66 11.71
C SER A 99 -22.12 18.21 11.47
N ASP A 100 -23.00 17.39 10.90
CA ASP A 100 -22.67 16.01 10.53
C ASP A 100 -21.54 15.95 9.48
N ASP A 101 -21.50 16.91 8.55
CA ASP A 101 -20.43 17.04 7.55
C ASP A 101 -19.06 17.27 8.21
N THR A 102 -19.01 18.20 9.17
CA THR A 102 -17.78 18.51 9.90
C THR A 102 -17.34 17.34 10.78
N ALA A 103 -18.28 16.67 11.45
CA ALA A 103 -17.99 15.48 12.25
C ALA A 103 -17.42 14.35 11.37
N ARG A 104 -17.99 14.14 10.18
CA ARG A 104 -17.51 13.14 9.22
C ARG A 104 -16.11 13.46 8.73
N LYS A 105 -15.81 14.71 8.36
CA LYS A 105 -14.47 15.12 7.91
C LYS A 105 -13.43 15.01 9.03
N LEU A 106 -13.77 15.36 10.27
CA LEU A 106 -12.88 15.15 11.42
C LEU A 106 -12.58 13.67 11.65
N LEU A 107 -13.60 12.81 11.52
CA LEU A 107 -13.41 11.37 11.58
C LEU A 107 -12.46 10.89 10.46
N LEU A 108 -12.69 11.27 9.21
CA LEU A 108 -11.83 10.89 8.08
C LEU A 108 -10.38 11.38 8.25
N LEU A 109 -10.20 12.59 8.76
CA LEU A 109 -8.88 13.11 9.08
C LEU A 109 -8.19 12.26 10.13
N LYS A 110 -8.89 11.83 11.19
CA LYS A 110 -8.31 10.89 12.18
C LYS A 110 -7.99 9.54 11.56
N LEU A 111 -8.88 9.01 10.73
CA LEU A 111 -8.74 7.71 10.08
C LEU A 111 -7.64 7.68 9.01
N SER A 112 -7.20 8.83 8.51
CA SER A 112 -6.04 8.93 7.62
C SER A 112 -4.72 8.47 8.28
N LEU A 113 -4.68 8.34 9.61
CA LEU A 113 -3.55 7.76 10.33
C LEU A 113 -3.66 6.23 10.44
N THR A 114 -3.03 5.50 9.52
CA THR A 114 -3.02 4.02 9.55
C THR A 114 -2.28 3.46 10.76
N LEU A 115 -1.21 4.12 11.20
CA LEU A 115 -0.45 3.78 12.38
C LEU A 115 -0.59 4.89 13.44
N PRO A 116 -1.60 4.82 14.31
CA PRO A 116 -1.80 5.85 15.32
C PRO A 116 -0.70 5.78 16.38
N ALA A 117 0.00 6.89 16.58
CA ALA A 117 1.06 6.99 17.59
C ALA A 117 0.54 7.59 18.91
N PRO A 118 1.09 7.17 20.07
CA PRO A 118 0.83 7.85 21.33
C PRO A 118 1.30 9.31 21.32
N SER A 119 0.61 10.17 22.06
CA SER A 119 0.99 11.57 22.26
C SER A 119 2.32 11.76 22.97
N ASN A 120 2.79 10.76 23.72
CA ASN A 120 4.09 10.78 24.37
C ASN A 120 5.21 10.75 23.32
N PRO A 121 6.07 11.78 23.25
CA PRO A 121 7.10 11.86 22.20
C PRO A 121 8.08 10.70 22.19
N THR A 122 8.44 10.16 23.36
CA THR A 122 9.37 9.02 23.47
C THR A 122 8.73 7.73 22.96
N GLU A 123 7.47 7.48 23.30
CA GLU A 123 6.73 6.31 22.81
C GLU A 123 6.42 6.40 21.32
N ARG A 124 6.13 7.61 20.81
CA ARG A 124 5.99 7.86 19.38
C ARG A 124 7.29 7.56 18.62
N ASP A 125 8.42 8.08 19.10
CA ASP A 125 9.73 7.81 18.50
C ASP A 125 10.08 6.32 18.54
N GLU A 126 9.69 5.61 19.61
CA GLU A 126 9.84 4.17 19.74
C GLU A 126 9.00 3.43 18.68
N LEU A 127 7.71 3.78 18.55
CA LEU A 127 6.81 3.17 17.56
C LEU A 127 7.34 3.34 16.14
N THR A 128 7.75 4.56 15.76
CA THR A 128 8.29 4.84 14.43
C THR A 128 9.55 4.02 14.14
N LYS A 129 10.47 3.89 15.12
CA LYS A 129 11.69 3.07 14.96
C LYS A 129 11.38 1.59 14.83
N ILE A 130 10.45 1.08 15.63
CA ILE A 130 10.01 -0.32 15.58
C ILE A 130 9.37 -0.62 14.22
N ALA A 131 8.47 0.23 13.74
CA ALA A 131 7.82 0.07 12.44
C ALA A 131 8.86 0.00 11.30
N ALA A 132 9.77 0.98 11.23
CA ALA A 132 10.82 1.00 10.22
C ALA A 132 11.79 -0.19 10.32
N SER A 133 12.10 -0.64 11.55
CA SER A 133 12.95 -1.81 11.77
C SER A 133 12.30 -3.10 11.27
N MET A 134 11.02 -3.31 11.56
CA MET A 134 10.27 -4.49 11.09
C MET A 134 10.11 -4.51 9.57
N GLU A 135 9.80 -3.36 8.96
CA GLU A 135 9.74 -3.21 7.51
C GLU A 135 11.09 -3.54 6.86
N GLY A 136 12.18 -2.98 7.40
CA GLY A 136 13.53 -3.28 6.93
C GLY A 136 13.94 -4.74 7.14
N ALA A 137 13.54 -5.37 8.25
CA ALA A 137 13.81 -6.78 8.52
C ALA A 137 13.09 -7.70 7.55
N TYR A 138 11.84 -7.38 7.20
CA TYR A 138 11.09 -8.09 6.17
C TYR A 138 11.73 -7.93 4.79
N GLY A 139 11.98 -6.68 4.35
CA GLY A 139 12.51 -6.39 3.02
C GLY A 139 13.94 -6.91 2.78
N LYS A 140 14.75 -7.01 3.83
CA LYS A 140 16.12 -7.59 3.77
C LYS A 140 16.15 -9.08 4.10
N GLY A 141 15.00 -9.69 4.37
CA GLY A 141 14.88 -11.10 4.73
C GLY A 141 15.49 -12.00 3.67
N LYS A 142 16.33 -12.94 4.11
CA LYS A 142 16.96 -13.95 3.24
C LYS A 142 17.00 -15.30 3.92
N TYR A 143 16.86 -16.35 3.12
CA TYR A 143 17.06 -17.73 3.56
C TYR A 143 18.35 -18.28 2.97
N CYS A 144 19.28 -18.67 3.84
CA CYS A 144 20.57 -19.24 3.44
C CYS A 144 20.59 -20.74 3.79
N PRO A 145 20.15 -21.63 2.87
CA PRO A 145 19.99 -23.06 3.16
C PRO A 145 21.29 -23.77 3.56
N ASP A 146 22.43 -23.28 3.08
CA ASP A 146 23.76 -23.84 3.35
C ASP A 146 24.56 -22.94 4.33
N GLY A 147 23.87 -22.12 5.12
CA GLY A 147 24.45 -21.11 6.00
C GLY A 147 24.92 -19.84 5.27
N ASP A 148 25.44 -18.88 6.02
CA ASP A 148 25.74 -17.51 5.53
C ASP A 148 26.82 -17.45 4.42
N GLN A 149 27.62 -18.52 4.28
CA GLN A 149 28.63 -18.64 3.22
C GLN A 149 28.07 -19.24 1.93
N GLY A 150 26.86 -19.80 1.98
CA GLY A 150 26.16 -20.36 0.84
C GLY A 150 25.36 -19.32 0.05
N LYS A 151 24.68 -19.77 -1.00
CA LYS A 151 23.75 -18.91 -1.74
C LYS A 151 22.51 -18.62 -0.88
N CYS A 152 22.35 -17.37 -0.46
CA CYS A 152 21.13 -16.90 0.17
C CYS A 152 20.07 -16.54 -0.88
N LEU A 153 18.81 -16.86 -0.58
CA LEU A 153 17.63 -16.63 -1.42
C LEU A 153 16.81 -15.48 -0.82
N THR A 154 16.43 -14.50 -1.65
CA THR A 154 15.49 -13.43 -1.28
C THR A 154 14.04 -13.93 -1.32
N LEU A 155 13.09 -13.10 -0.90
CA LEU A 155 11.66 -13.40 -1.08
C LEU A 155 11.35 -13.69 -2.56
N ASP A 156 11.78 -12.84 -3.49
CA ASP A 156 11.54 -13.02 -4.93
C ASP A 156 12.08 -14.36 -5.46
N ASP A 157 13.28 -14.76 -5.04
CA ASP A 157 13.86 -16.06 -5.39
C ASP A 157 12.98 -17.20 -4.87
N LEU A 158 12.50 -17.09 -3.62
CA LEU A 158 11.65 -18.09 -3.00
C LEU A 158 10.26 -18.12 -3.63
N GLU A 159 9.66 -16.98 -3.97
CA GLU A 159 8.38 -16.89 -4.66
C GLU A 159 8.43 -17.50 -6.06
N LYS A 160 9.56 -17.33 -6.76
CA LYS A 160 9.79 -18.04 -8.02
C LYS A 160 9.76 -19.55 -7.82
N VAL A 161 10.44 -20.06 -6.78
CA VAL A 161 10.38 -21.48 -6.41
C VAL A 161 8.94 -21.89 -6.09
N MET A 162 8.22 -21.12 -5.28
CA MET A 162 6.83 -21.43 -4.91
C MET A 162 5.92 -21.54 -6.13
N ARG A 163 6.08 -20.65 -7.11
CA ARG A 163 5.27 -20.57 -8.34
C ARG A 163 5.60 -21.68 -9.34
N GLU A 164 6.89 -21.93 -9.60
CA GLU A 164 7.35 -22.79 -10.69
C GLU A 164 7.56 -24.24 -10.25
N SER A 165 8.01 -24.47 -9.02
CA SER A 165 8.33 -25.82 -8.56
C SER A 165 7.07 -26.67 -8.39
N ARG A 166 7.24 -27.96 -8.64
CA ARG A 166 6.28 -29.02 -8.34
C ARG A 166 6.94 -30.11 -7.49
N ASN A 167 8.02 -29.78 -6.80
CA ASN A 167 8.68 -30.68 -5.86
C ASN A 167 8.27 -30.32 -4.43
N PRO A 168 7.52 -31.19 -3.71
CA PRO A 168 7.04 -30.90 -2.36
C PRO A 168 8.15 -30.55 -1.37
N ASP A 169 9.32 -31.19 -1.45
CA ASP A 169 10.41 -30.95 -0.50
C ASP A 169 11.09 -29.61 -0.75
N GLU A 170 11.22 -29.21 -2.02
CA GLU A 170 11.75 -27.90 -2.41
C GLU A 170 10.80 -26.78 -1.98
N LEU A 171 9.50 -26.94 -2.26
CA LEU A 171 8.44 -26.02 -1.83
C LEU A 171 8.42 -25.86 -0.31
N LYS A 172 8.48 -26.99 0.42
CA LYS A 172 8.50 -26.99 1.89
C LYS A 172 9.74 -26.30 2.43
N LYS A 173 10.92 -26.54 1.83
CA LYS A 173 12.18 -25.92 2.23
C LYS A 173 12.14 -24.41 2.00
N ALA A 174 11.63 -23.96 0.85
CA ALA A 174 11.46 -22.54 0.55
C ALA A 174 10.50 -21.86 1.53
N TRP A 175 9.33 -22.47 1.77
CA TRP A 175 8.32 -21.96 2.69
C TRP A 175 8.83 -21.83 4.13
N LEU A 176 9.45 -22.89 4.67
CA LEU A 176 10.05 -22.87 6.01
C LEU A 176 11.21 -21.88 6.09
N GLY A 177 12.02 -21.81 5.03
CA GLY A 177 13.14 -20.89 4.92
C GLY A 177 12.69 -19.44 5.05
N TRP A 178 11.66 -19.03 4.32
CA TRP A 178 11.09 -17.69 4.45
C TRP A 178 10.57 -17.42 5.86
N HIS A 179 9.75 -18.32 6.40
CA HIS A 179 9.12 -18.11 7.71
C HIS A 179 10.14 -18.10 8.87
N SER A 180 11.35 -18.61 8.66
CA SER A 180 12.43 -18.59 9.66
C SER A 180 12.98 -17.20 10.00
N ILE A 181 12.69 -16.17 9.19
CA ILE A 181 13.15 -14.80 9.46
C ILE A 181 12.31 -14.10 10.54
N SER A 182 11.02 -14.46 10.62
CA SER A 182 10.03 -13.76 11.44
C SER A 182 10.21 -13.83 12.97
N PRO A 183 10.79 -14.90 13.56
CA PRO A 183 11.02 -14.95 15.00
C PRO A 183 11.90 -13.81 15.53
N ALA A 184 12.80 -13.26 14.70
CA ALA A 184 13.76 -12.23 15.11
C ALA A 184 13.07 -10.94 15.59
N TYR A 185 11.94 -10.55 14.99
CA TYR A 185 11.23 -9.30 15.30
C TYR A 185 9.88 -9.56 16.01
N LYS A 186 9.66 -10.76 16.56
CA LYS A 186 8.42 -11.07 17.30
C LYS A 186 8.18 -10.12 18.47
N LYS A 187 9.23 -9.78 19.23
CA LYS A 187 9.11 -8.87 20.39
C LYS A 187 8.76 -7.45 19.95
N ASP A 188 9.36 -7.00 18.86
CA ASP A 188 9.10 -5.70 18.26
C ASP A 188 7.64 -5.60 17.81
N TYR A 189 7.09 -6.67 17.22
CA TYR A 189 5.67 -6.71 16.83
C TYR A 189 4.71 -6.62 18.02
N VAL A 190 5.02 -7.27 19.15
CA VAL A 190 4.23 -7.12 20.38
C VAL A 190 4.23 -5.67 20.86
N ARG A 191 5.41 -5.05 20.90
CA ARG A 191 5.56 -3.66 21.34
C ARG A 191 4.90 -2.67 20.38
N PHE A 192 4.98 -2.93 19.08
CA PHE A 192 4.27 -2.19 18.03
C PHE A 192 2.77 -2.16 18.28
N VAL A 193 2.17 -3.33 18.57
CA VAL A 193 0.72 -3.43 18.85
C VAL A 193 0.34 -2.66 20.12
N GLU A 194 1.14 -2.76 21.19
CA GLU A 194 0.90 -2.01 22.44
C GLU A 194 0.86 -0.50 22.20
N LEU A 195 1.89 0.02 21.52
CA LEU A 195 2.04 1.45 21.24
C LEU A 195 0.96 1.95 20.27
N SER A 196 0.68 1.19 19.21
CA SER A 196 -0.38 1.54 18.26
C SER A 196 -1.75 1.59 18.95
N ASN A 197 -2.08 0.59 19.77
CA ASN A 197 -3.35 0.57 20.50
C ASN A 197 -3.48 1.75 21.46
N LYS A 198 -2.38 2.13 22.14
CA LYS A 198 -2.37 3.32 22.99
C LYS A 198 -2.68 4.59 22.19
N GLY A 199 -2.06 4.75 21.01
CA GLY A 199 -2.37 5.86 20.09
C GLY A 199 -3.84 5.88 19.66
N ALA A 200 -4.39 4.71 19.29
CA ALA A 200 -5.80 4.59 18.90
C ALA A 200 -6.76 4.98 20.04
N VAL A 201 -6.47 4.57 21.27
CA VAL A 201 -7.24 4.94 22.48
C VAL A 201 -7.20 6.43 22.73
N GLU A 202 -6.04 7.07 22.60
CA GLU A 202 -5.90 8.52 22.74
C GLU A 202 -6.64 9.31 21.65
N MET A 203 -7.03 8.68 20.54
CA MET A 203 -7.85 9.29 19.49
C MET A 203 -9.35 9.01 19.62
N GLY A 204 -9.77 8.24 20.64
CA GLY A 204 -11.16 7.92 20.94
C GLY A 204 -11.63 6.56 20.41
N PHE A 205 -10.73 5.70 19.92
CA PHE A 205 -11.07 4.34 19.49
C PHE A 205 -10.80 3.31 20.59
N LYS A 206 -11.38 2.11 20.47
CA LYS A 206 -11.14 1.03 21.44
C LYS A 206 -9.73 0.44 21.35
N ASP A 207 -9.24 0.27 20.12
CA ASP A 207 -7.96 -0.29 19.73
C ASP A 207 -7.69 0.05 18.26
N THR A 208 -6.49 -0.26 17.75
CA THR A 208 -6.11 0.02 16.36
C THR A 208 -7.02 -0.70 15.36
N GLY A 209 -7.46 -1.92 15.68
CA GLY A 209 -8.35 -2.67 14.80
C GLY A 209 -9.74 -2.03 14.68
N ALA A 210 -10.28 -1.51 15.79
CA ALA A 210 -11.54 -0.77 15.79
C ALA A 210 -11.44 0.54 15.01
N MET A 211 -10.29 1.22 15.08
CA MET A 211 -10.00 2.38 14.25
C MET A 211 -10.04 2.01 12.77
N TRP A 212 -9.30 0.99 12.32
CA TRP A 212 -9.31 0.56 10.92
C TRP A 212 -10.70 0.17 10.43
N ARG A 213 -11.46 -0.60 11.22
CA ARG A 213 -12.84 -0.98 10.87
C ARG A 213 -13.81 0.21 10.80
N SER A 214 -13.45 1.36 11.38
CA SER A 214 -14.27 2.58 11.30
C SER A 214 -14.24 3.24 9.91
N ASN A 215 -13.38 2.79 8.99
CA ASN A 215 -13.42 3.21 7.57
C ASN A 215 -14.67 2.72 6.83
N TYR A 216 -15.41 1.77 7.38
CA TYR A 216 -16.56 1.14 6.70
C TYR A 216 -17.91 1.78 7.00
N ASP A 217 -17.93 2.98 7.61
CA ASP A 217 -19.14 3.74 7.94
C ASP A 217 -20.21 2.91 8.67
N MET A 218 -19.75 1.98 9.50
CA MET A 218 -20.56 1.11 10.33
C MET A 218 -19.88 0.91 11.70
N PRO A 219 -20.62 0.51 12.74
CA PRO A 219 -20.01 0.15 14.01
C PRO A 219 -18.92 -0.93 13.81
N PRO A 220 -17.71 -0.79 14.39
CA PRO A 220 -16.61 -1.73 14.16
C PRO A 220 -16.92 -3.21 14.46
N ASP A 221 -17.81 -3.48 15.42
CA ASP A 221 -18.22 -4.85 15.75
C ASP A 221 -19.24 -5.42 14.73
N ALA A 222 -20.03 -4.56 14.08
CA ALA A 222 -20.93 -4.96 13.02
C ALA A 222 -20.18 -5.37 11.75
N PHE A 223 -19.03 -4.75 11.47
CA PHE A 223 -18.14 -5.15 10.36
C PHE A 223 -17.69 -6.61 10.50
N ALA A 224 -17.26 -7.03 11.69
CA ALA A 224 -16.82 -8.39 11.94
C ALA A 224 -17.95 -9.42 11.72
N ALA A 225 -19.17 -9.08 12.14
CA ALA A 225 -20.35 -9.92 11.91
C ALA A 225 -20.71 -10.02 10.41
N GLU A 226 -20.58 -8.92 9.67
CA GLU A 226 -20.85 -8.90 8.22
C GLU A 226 -19.82 -9.72 7.43
N MET A 227 -18.53 -9.59 7.79
CA MET A 227 -17.45 -10.44 7.26
C MET A 227 -17.74 -11.93 7.47
N GLU A 228 -18.14 -12.34 8.67
CA GLU A 228 -18.50 -13.73 8.96
C GLU A 228 -19.72 -14.18 8.15
N ARG A 229 -20.75 -13.34 8.03
CA ARG A 229 -21.94 -13.64 7.23
C ARG A 229 -21.58 -13.90 5.76
N LEU A 230 -20.74 -13.04 5.17
CA LEU A 230 -20.26 -13.19 3.79
C LEU A 230 -19.37 -14.43 3.63
N TRP A 231 -18.46 -14.68 4.58
CA TRP A 231 -17.64 -15.89 4.58
C TRP A 231 -18.50 -17.16 4.57
N GLN A 232 -19.55 -17.23 5.41
CA GLN A 232 -20.45 -18.39 5.44
C GLN A 232 -21.20 -18.61 4.11
N GLN A 233 -21.42 -17.56 3.31
CA GLN A 233 -22.02 -17.68 1.98
C GLN A 233 -21.02 -18.22 0.94
N VAL A 234 -19.75 -17.82 1.03
CA VAL A 234 -18.67 -18.30 0.15
C VAL A 234 -18.20 -19.71 0.55
N LYS A 235 -18.31 -20.06 1.84
CA LYS A 235 -17.78 -21.29 2.42
C LYS A 235 -18.17 -22.56 1.66
N PRO A 236 -19.42 -22.80 1.22
CA PRO A 236 -19.75 -24.02 0.46
C PRO A 236 -18.98 -24.16 -0.86
N LEU A 237 -18.76 -23.04 -1.56
CA LEU A 237 -17.95 -23.01 -2.77
C LEU A 237 -16.48 -23.28 -2.43
N TYR A 238 -15.96 -22.60 -1.40
CA TYR A 238 -14.59 -22.81 -0.94
C TYR A 238 -14.34 -24.25 -0.49
N ASP A 239 -15.23 -24.85 0.29
CA ASP A 239 -15.13 -26.24 0.75
C ASP A 239 -15.09 -27.22 -0.44
N SER A 240 -15.90 -26.96 -1.47
CA SER A 240 -15.92 -27.74 -2.71
C SER A 240 -14.61 -27.62 -3.49
N LEU A 241 -14.12 -26.39 -3.66
CA LEU A 241 -12.85 -26.10 -4.32
C LEU A 241 -11.67 -26.70 -3.55
N HIS A 242 -11.63 -26.52 -2.22
CA HIS A 242 -10.61 -27.08 -1.33
C HIS A 242 -10.61 -28.62 -1.37
N THR A 243 -11.79 -29.25 -1.37
CA THR A 243 -11.92 -30.71 -1.49
C THR A 243 -11.45 -31.21 -2.86
N TYR A 244 -11.79 -30.49 -3.92
CA TYR A 244 -11.33 -30.81 -5.27
C TYR A 244 -9.82 -30.65 -5.40
N ALA A 245 -9.26 -29.53 -4.92
CA ALA A 245 -7.83 -29.26 -4.90
C ALA A 245 -7.08 -30.34 -4.12
N ARG A 246 -7.58 -30.77 -2.95
CA ARG A 246 -7.04 -31.92 -2.23
C ARG A 246 -6.93 -33.16 -3.12
N LYS A 247 -8.02 -33.54 -3.80
CA LYS A 247 -8.03 -34.74 -4.65
C LYS A 247 -6.98 -34.64 -5.76
N GLN A 248 -6.83 -33.49 -6.40
CA GLN A 248 -5.83 -33.30 -7.45
C GLN A 248 -4.40 -33.32 -6.89
N LEU A 249 -4.16 -32.67 -5.75
CA LEU A 249 -2.86 -32.69 -5.09
C LEU A 249 -2.49 -34.10 -4.58
N ILE A 250 -3.44 -34.89 -4.09
CA ILE A 250 -3.21 -36.32 -3.75
C ILE A 250 -2.84 -37.12 -4.98
N LYS A 251 -3.52 -36.93 -6.13
CA LYS A 251 -3.15 -37.61 -7.37
C LYS A 251 -1.73 -37.27 -7.82
N LYS A 252 -1.31 -36.00 -7.62
CA LYS A 252 0.01 -35.51 -8.03
C LYS A 252 1.13 -35.93 -7.07
N TYR A 253 0.92 -35.80 -5.76
CA TYR A 253 1.97 -35.93 -4.74
C TYR A 253 1.83 -37.16 -3.83
N GLY A 254 0.68 -37.83 -3.88
CA GLY A 254 0.37 -39.00 -3.05
C GLY A 254 -0.10 -38.66 -1.63
N PRO A 255 -0.75 -39.62 -0.94
CA PRO A 255 -1.37 -39.42 0.37
C PRO A 255 -0.36 -39.24 1.52
N LYS A 256 0.92 -39.59 1.29
CA LYS A 256 2.00 -39.34 2.27
C LYS A 256 2.39 -37.86 2.36
N VAL A 257 2.20 -37.10 1.27
CA VAL A 257 2.51 -35.67 1.20
C VAL A 257 1.26 -34.85 1.50
N VAL A 258 0.10 -35.26 0.95
CA VAL A 258 -1.17 -34.57 1.14
C VAL A 258 -2.14 -35.47 1.93
N PRO A 259 -2.54 -35.09 3.16
CA PRO A 259 -3.48 -35.87 3.94
C PRO A 259 -4.84 -36.01 3.26
N GLU A 260 -5.48 -37.18 3.39
CA GLU A 260 -6.83 -37.43 2.87
C GLU A 260 -7.91 -36.63 3.63
N SER A 261 -7.63 -36.27 4.89
CA SER A 261 -8.50 -35.52 5.81
C SER A 261 -7.72 -34.41 6.54
N GLY A 262 -8.41 -33.38 7.03
CA GLY A 262 -7.79 -32.27 7.79
C GLY A 262 -7.25 -31.14 6.93
N PRO A 263 -6.38 -30.25 7.45
CA PRO A 263 -5.82 -29.13 6.69
C PRO A 263 -4.88 -29.58 5.55
N LEU A 264 -4.80 -28.78 4.49
CA LEU A 264 -3.83 -28.99 3.41
C LEU A 264 -2.47 -28.34 3.75
N PRO A 265 -1.33 -28.90 3.31
CA PRO A 265 -0.03 -28.27 3.52
C PRO A 265 0.08 -26.94 2.76
N ALA A 266 0.30 -25.84 3.50
CA ALA A 266 0.30 -24.47 2.97
C ALA A 266 1.43 -24.14 1.96
N HIS A 267 2.39 -25.04 1.73
CA HIS A 267 3.48 -24.81 0.78
C HIS A 267 3.16 -25.34 -0.64
N LEU A 268 1.98 -25.92 -0.87
CA LEU A 268 1.65 -26.61 -2.13
C LEU A 268 0.79 -25.79 -3.12
N PHE A 269 0.54 -24.51 -2.82
CA PHE A 269 -0.47 -23.71 -3.54
C PHE A 269 0.10 -22.67 -4.51
N GLY A 270 1.39 -22.76 -4.86
CA GLY A 270 1.96 -21.88 -5.88
C GLY A 270 2.25 -20.45 -5.41
N ASN A 271 2.07 -20.16 -4.13
CA ASN A 271 2.23 -18.84 -3.52
C ASN A 271 2.78 -19.00 -2.09
N MET A 272 3.64 -18.06 -1.63
CA MET A 272 4.30 -18.12 -0.32
C MET A 272 3.32 -18.20 0.86
N TRP A 273 2.15 -17.56 0.74
CA TRP A 273 1.13 -17.46 1.79
C TRP A 273 -0.14 -18.25 1.48
N SER A 274 -0.18 -18.98 0.35
CA SER A 274 -1.40 -19.66 -0.13
C SER A 274 -2.61 -18.74 -0.32
N GLN A 275 -2.41 -17.43 -0.50
CA GLN A 275 -3.52 -16.47 -0.60
C GLN A 275 -4.26 -16.55 -1.95
N GLN A 276 -3.62 -17.10 -2.98
CA GLN A 276 -4.18 -17.34 -4.31
C GLN A 276 -3.61 -18.64 -4.89
N TRP A 277 -4.40 -19.39 -5.66
CA TRP A 277 -4.04 -20.73 -6.17
C TRP A 277 -3.88 -20.78 -7.70
N GLY A 278 -3.86 -19.63 -8.38
CA GLY A 278 -3.78 -19.56 -9.85
C GLY A 278 -2.51 -20.22 -10.42
N ASN A 279 -1.38 -20.12 -9.70
CA ASN A 279 -0.11 -20.70 -10.12
C ASN A 279 -0.07 -22.23 -10.16
N ILE A 280 -1.09 -22.92 -9.63
CA ILE A 280 -1.25 -24.38 -9.73
C ILE A 280 -2.42 -24.78 -10.63
N TYR A 281 -2.90 -23.87 -11.49
CA TYR A 281 -4.01 -24.15 -12.41
C TYR A 281 -3.73 -25.36 -13.33
N ASP A 282 -2.48 -25.59 -13.71
CA ASP A 282 -2.07 -26.79 -14.47
C ASP A 282 -2.39 -28.10 -13.74
N LEU A 283 -2.37 -28.09 -12.39
CA LEU A 283 -2.73 -29.22 -11.54
C LEU A 283 -4.24 -29.32 -11.29
N LEU A 284 -4.92 -28.17 -11.30
CA LEU A 284 -6.34 -28.07 -10.92
C LEU A 284 -7.30 -28.08 -12.11
N LYS A 285 -6.84 -27.78 -13.33
CA LYS A 285 -7.71 -27.65 -14.50
C LYS A 285 -8.59 -28.89 -14.70
N PRO A 286 -9.91 -28.71 -14.93
CA PRO A 286 -10.80 -29.83 -15.26
C PRO A 286 -10.33 -30.54 -16.55
N ALA A 287 -10.52 -31.86 -16.62
CA ALA A 287 -10.14 -32.64 -17.82
C ALA A 287 -10.88 -32.20 -19.09
N THR A 288 -12.04 -31.56 -18.95
CA THR A 288 -12.90 -31.07 -20.03
C THR A 288 -12.86 -29.55 -20.18
N GLY A 289 -11.96 -28.84 -19.49
CA GLY A 289 -11.86 -27.39 -19.58
C GLY A 289 -11.30 -26.99 -20.94
N ASP A 290 -12.12 -26.38 -21.79
CA ASP A 290 -11.66 -25.64 -22.96
C ASP A 290 -11.22 -24.24 -22.49
N PRO A 291 -9.96 -23.82 -22.70
CA PRO A 291 -9.54 -22.45 -22.40
C PRO A 291 -10.33 -21.39 -23.20
N GLY A 292 -11.06 -21.79 -24.25
CA GLY A 292 -11.89 -20.91 -25.05
C GLY A 292 -11.05 -20.18 -26.09
N PHE A 293 -10.52 -19.02 -25.74
CA PHE A 293 -9.65 -18.22 -26.60
C PHE A 293 -8.34 -17.88 -25.90
N ASP A 294 -7.32 -17.56 -26.69
CA ASP A 294 -6.03 -17.08 -26.19
C ASP A 294 -5.94 -15.59 -26.54
N LEU A 295 -6.30 -14.72 -25.58
CA LEU A 295 -6.36 -13.28 -25.82
C LEU A 295 -4.98 -12.74 -26.18
N THR A 296 -3.93 -13.27 -25.54
CA THR A 296 -2.54 -12.91 -25.83
C THR A 296 -2.21 -13.12 -27.31
N LYS A 297 -2.51 -14.31 -27.86
CA LYS A 297 -2.31 -14.57 -29.30
C LYS A 297 -3.14 -13.67 -30.18
N ILE A 298 -4.39 -13.36 -29.79
CA ILE A 298 -5.27 -12.48 -30.56
C ILE A 298 -4.70 -11.05 -30.62
N LEU A 299 -4.28 -10.49 -29.48
CA LEU A 299 -3.68 -9.15 -29.39
C LEU A 299 -2.40 -9.07 -30.24
N GLN A 300 -1.53 -10.09 -30.14
CA GLN A 300 -0.31 -10.18 -30.95
C GLN A 300 -0.60 -10.28 -32.45
N ALA A 301 -1.56 -11.12 -32.84
CA ALA A 301 -1.96 -11.28 -34.25
C ALA A 301 -2.56 -9.98 -34.83
N ARG A 302 -3.29 -9.22 -34.01
CA ARG A 302 -3.82 -7.90 -34.36
C ARG A 302 -2.76 -6.80 -34.36
N LYS A 303 -1.54 -7.10 -33.91
CA LYS A 303 -0.45 -6.13 -33.73
C LYS A 303 -0.88 -4.96 -32.83
N THR A 304 -1.66 -5.26 -31.80
CA THR A 304 -2.08 -4.25 -30.81
C THR A 304 -0.85 -3.75 -30.06
N ASP A 305 -0.69 -2.43 -29.97
CA ASP A 305 0.35 -1.78 -29.18
C ASP A 305 -0.17 -1.42 -27.77
N PRO A 306 0.72 -1.02 -26.83
CA PRO A 306 0.31 -0.69 -25.47
C PRO A 306 -0.81 0.37 -25.38
N LYS A 307 -0.70 1.46 -26.15
CA LYS A 307 -1.76 2.49 -26.18
C LYS A 307 -3.06 1.94 -26.77
N GLY A 308 -2.99 1.02 -27.72
CA GLY A 308 -4.15 0.31 -28.27
C GLY A 308 -4.88 -0.54 -27.24
N MET A 309 -4.14 -1.23 -26.35
CA MET A 309 -4.75 -1.95 -25.22
C MET A 309 -5.49 -0.99 -24.27
N VAL A 310 -4.88 0.15 -23.93
CA VAL A 310 -5.53 1.17 -23.10
C VAL A 310 -6.75 1.78 -23.80
N LYS A 311 -6.73 1.97 -25.12
CA LYS A 311 -7.91 2.42 -25.88
C LYS A 311 -9.05 1.40 -25.85
N TYR A 312 -8.75 0.10 -25.80
CA TYR A 312 -9.80 -0.90 -25.58
C TYR A 312 -10.44 -0.75 -24.20
N GLY A 313 -9.62 -0.53 -23.16
CA GLY A 313 -10.09 -0.22 -21.81
C GLY A 313 -10.94 1.05 -21.75
N GLU A 314 -10.45 2.19 -22.28
CA GLU A 314 -11.23 3.44 -22.38
C GLU A 314 -12.54 3.23 -23.16
N GLY A 315 -12.48 2.43 -24.24
CA GLY A 315 -13.64 2.06 -25.04
C GLY A 315 -14.73 1.37 -24.23
N PHE A 316 -14.36 0.50 -23.28
CA PHE A 316 -15.30 -0.11 -22.35
C PHE A 316 -15.99 0.96 -21.48
N PHE A 317 -15.23 1.79 -20.75
CA PHE A 317 -15.80 2.79 -19.84
C PHE A 317 -16.66 3.83 -20.58
N THR A 318 -16.20 4.31 -21.74
CA THR A 318 -16.97 5.25 -22.56
C THR A 318 -18.24 4.63 -23.14
N SER A 319 -18.26 3.31 -23.41
CA SER A 319 -19.48 2.61 -23.81
C SER A 319 -20.56 2.58 -22.71
N LEU A 320 -20.15 2.70 -21.44
CA LEU A 320 -21.04 2.83 -20.29
C LEU A 320 -21.53 4.27 -20.07
N GLY A 321 -21.10 5.23 -20.89
CA GLY A 321 -21.48 6.65 -20.81
C GLY A 321 -20.54 7.51 -19.97
N LEU A 322 -19.39 6.99 -19.53
CA LEU A 322 -18.35 7.79 -18.88
C LEU A 322 -17.61 8.66 -19.92
N PRO A 323 -17.04 9.82 -19.51
CA PRO A 323 -16.33 10.68 -20.45
C PRO A 323 -15.05 10.01 -20.99
N PRO A 324 -14.54 10.43 -22.17
CA PRO A 324 -13.20 10.02 -22.58
C PRO A 324 -12.14 10.54 -21.61
N LEU A 325 -11.01 9.84 -21.52
CA LEU A 325 -9.87 10.28 -20.74
C LEU A 325 -9.29 11.57 -21.34
N PRO A 326 -8.80 12.51 -20.51
CA PRO A 326 -8.32 13.80 -20.98
C PRO A 326 -7.06 13.64 -21.85
N ALA A 327 -6.78 14.60 -22.73
CA ALA A 327 -5.57 14.56 -23.58
C ALA A 327 -4.27 14.44 -22.75
N SER A 328 -4.24 15.10 -21.58
CA SER A 328 -3.14 15.01 -20.60
C SER A 328 -2.85 13.58 -20.16
N PHE A 329 -3.86 12.72 -20.03
CA PHE A 329 -3.67 11.31 -19.67
C PHE A 329 -2.78 10.61 -20.71
N TRP A 330 -3.08 10.80 -22.00
CA TRP A 330 -2.35 10.18 -23.10
C TRP A 330 -0.94 10.73 -23.33
N GLU A 331 -0.73 11.99 -22.96
CA GLU A 331 0.54 12.72 -23.08
C GLU A 331 1.49 12.43 -21.91
N LYS A 332 0.96 12.33 -20.69
CA LYS A 332 1.75 12.30 -19.47
C LYS A 332 1.90 10.91 -18.84
N SER A 333 1.04 9.94 -19.20
CA SER A 333 1.10 8.57 -18.67
C SER A 333 2.29 7.77 -19.22
N LEU A 334 2.72 6.77 -18.47
CA LEU A 334 3.77 5.83 -18.88
C LEU A 334 3.11 4.50 -19.27
N PHE A 335 3.07 4.22 -20.57
CA PHE A 335 2.50 2.99 -21.14
C PHE A 335 3.53 1.93 -21.51
N VAL A 336 4.79 2.35 -21.69
CA VAL A 336 5.89 1.50 -22.19
C VAL A 336 7.10 1.74 -21.31
N ARG A 337 7.81 0.66 -20.97
CA ARG A 337 9.09 0.77 -20.28
C ARG A 337 10.09 1.57 -21.12
N PRO A 338 10.63 2.69 -20.61
CA PRO A 338 11.67 3.43 -21.32
C PRO A 338 12.95 2.61 -21.42
N GLN A 339 13.72 2.83 -22.48
CA GLN A 339 15.02 2.17 -22.66
C GLN A 339 16.17 2.94 -21.99
N ASP A 340 15.95 4.21 -21.67
CA ASP A 340 16.96 5.18 -21.27
C ASP A 340 17.00 5.44 -19.75
N ARG A 341 16.10 4.82 -18.97
CA ARG A 341 16.01 5.03 -17.51
C ARG A 341 15.28 3.89 -16.80
N ASP A 342 15.53 3.80 -15.50
CA ASP A 342 14.82 2.91 -14.60
C ASP A 342 13.50 3.51 -14.11
N VAL A 343 12.48 2.65 -14.00
CA VAL A 343 11.11 3.00 -13.61
C VAL A 343 10.49 1.90 -12.76
N VAL A 344 9.53 2.26 -11.91
CA VAL A 344 8.70 1.29 -11.20
C VAL A 344 7.66 0.75 -12.19
N CYS A 345 7.83 -0.50 -12.63
CA CYS A 345 6.97 -1.08 -13.68
C CYS A 345 5.62 -1.62 -13.20
N HIS A 346 5.45 -1.85 -11.89
CA HIS A 346 4.17 -2.30 -11.33
C HIS A 346 3.06 -1.31 -11.70
N ALA A 347 1.91 -1.82 -12.15
CA ALA A 347 0.79 -1.00 -12.59
C ALA A 347 0.28 -0.11 -11.43
N SER A 348 -0.20 1.08 -11.77
CA SER A 348 -0.77 2.03 -10.81
C SER A 348 -1.44 3.19 -11.55
N ALA A 349 -2.59 3.63 -11.04
CA ALA A 349 -3.28 4.86 -11.40
C ALA A 349 -2.97 5.99 -10.42
N TRP A 350 -2.91 7.22 -10.92
CA TRP A 350 -2.41 8.39 -10.18
C TRP A 350 -3.34 9.57 -10.27
N ASP A 351 -3.82 10.05 -9.12
CA ASP A 351 -4.69 11.21 -8.95
C ASP A 351 -3.89 12.51 -8.85
N MET A 352 -3.10 12.82 -9.88
CA MET A 352 -2.13 13.93 -9.85
C MET A 352 -2.75 15.27 -9.46
N GLU A 353 -3.82 15.65 -10.16
CA GLU A 353 -4.65 16.81 -9.84
C GLU A 353 -6.02 16.67 -10.55
N PRO A 354 -6.92 15.78 -10.07
CA PRO A 354 -8.15 15.42 -10.79
C PRO A 354 -9.08 16.62 -11.01
N ALA A 355 -9.01 17.63 -10.14
CA ALA A 355 -9.80 18.86 -10.26
C ALA A 355 -9.53 19.65 -11.56
N ILE A 356 -8.36 19.44 -12.18
CA ILE A 356 -8.01 19.97 -13.51
C ILE A 356 -7.84 18.86 -14.56
N ASN A 357 -8.40 17.68 -14.29
CA ASN A 357 -8.32 16.48 -15.13
C ASN A 357 -6.87 16.01 -15.39
N ASP A 358 -5.96 16.12 -14.41
CA ASP A 358 -4.67 15.43 -14.46
C ASP A 358 -4.77 14.11 -13.68
N VAL A 359 -5.05 13.04 -14.42
CA VAL A 359 -4.98 11.64 -13.96
C VAL A 359 -4.05 10.88 -14.90
N ARG A 360 -3.37 9.84 -14.41
CA ARG A 360 -2.34 9.13 -15.17
C ARG A 360 -2.27 7.66 -14.79
N ILE A 361 -1.90 6.84 -15.76
CA ILE A 361 -1.49 5.45 -15.54
C ILE A 361 0.04 5.32 -15.66
N LYS A 362 0.65 4.48 -14.82
CA LYS A 362 2.06 4.10 -14.92
C LYS A 362 2.18 2.59 -14.93
N MET A 363 2.37 2.03 -16.12
CA MET A 363 2.46 0.58 -16.34
C MET A 363 3.42 0.25 -17.49
N CYS A 364 4.29 -0.74 -17.28
CA CYS A 364 5.16 -1.27 -18.34
C CYS A 364 4.40 -2.37 -19.11
N ILE A 365 3.48 -1.97 -19.99
CA ILE A 365 2.52 -2.87 -20.63
C ILE A 365 3.22 -3.85 -21.58
N ASN A 366 2.95 -5.13 -21.37
CA ASN A 366 3.22 -6.24 -22.26
C ASN A 366 1.96 -6.60 -23.06
N ILE A 367 2.16 -7.12 -24.28
CA ILE A 367 1.03 -7.52 -25.13
C ILE A 367 0.58 -8.93 -24.75
N ASN A 368 -0.19 -9.02 -23.66
CA ASN A 368 -0.77 -10.25 -23.13
C ASN A 368 -2.12 -9.99 -22.43
N GLU A 369 -2.79 -11.08 -22.03
CA GLU A 369 -4.10 -11.07 -21.37
C GLU A 369 -4.08 -10.52 -19.94
N GLU A 370 -3.02 -10.80 -19.20
CA GLU A 370 -2.84 -10.33 -17.82
C GLU A 370 -2.82 -8.81 -17.79
N ASP A 371 -1.93 -8.19 -18.58
CA ASP A 371 -1.81 -6.74 -18.66
C ASP A 371 -3.05 -6.10 -19.31
N PHE A 372 -3.75 -6.81 -20.20
CA PHE A 372 -5.05 -6.34 -20.72
C PHE A 372 -6.07 -6.17 -19.60
N THR A 373 -6.13 -7.14 -18.68
CA THR A 373 -7.03 -7.10 -17.51
C THR A 373 -6.59 -6.03 -16.53
N THR A 374 -5.29 -5.97 -16.21
CA THR A 374 -4.72 -4.94 -15.32
C THR A 374 -5.00 -3.53 -15.83
N ILE A 375 -4.95 -3.27 -17.14
CA ILE A 375 -5.32 -1.97 -17.70
C ILE A 375 -6.77 -1.59 -17.35
N HIS A 376 -7.72 -2.53 -17.38
CA HIS A 376 -9.12 -2.25 -17.04
C HIS A 376 -9.25 -1.87 -15.57
N HIS A 377 -8.55 -2.61 -14.70
CA HIS A 377 -8.44 -2.31 -13.27
C HIS A 377 -7.92 -0.89 -13.01
N GLU A 378 -6.75 -0.54 -13.57
CA GLU A 378 -6.15 0.77 -13.35
C GLU A 378 -7.00 1.92 -13.91
N LEU A 379 -7.62 1.72 -15.07
CA LEU A 379 -8.55 2.72 -15.62
C LEU A 379 -9.78 2.89 -14.72
N GLY A 380 -10.23 1.83 -14.04
CA GLY A 380 -11.29 1.92 -13.03
C GLY A 380 -10.96 2.95 -11.94
N HIS A 381 -9.71 2.95 -11.46
CA HIS A 381 -9.24 3.97 -10.52
C HIS A 381 -9.21 5.38 -11.12
N ASP A 382 -8.66 5.56 -12.34
CA ASP A 382 -8.61 6.87 -13.00
C ASP A 382 -10.02 7.47 -13.21
N TYR A 383 -10.98 6.64 -13.61
CA TYR A 383 -12.38 7.05 -13.73
C TYR A 383 -12.98 7.42 -12.38
N TYR A 384 -12.63 6.70 -11.31
CA TYR A 384 -13.12 7.02 -9.98
C TYR A 384 -12.54 8.34 -9.46
N TYR A 385 -11.25 8.59 -9.69
CA TYR A 385 -10.57 9.87 -9.40
C TYR A 385 -11.26 11.05 -10.06
N LEU A 386 -11.61 10.92 -11.34
CA LEU A 386 -12.34 11.95 -12.08
C LEU A 386 -13.76 12.16 -11.53
N ALA A 387 -14.44 11.09 -11.11
CA ALA A 387 -15.81 11.16 -10.61
C ALA A 387 -15.92 11.97 -9.31
N TYR A 388 -14.98 11.82 -8.37
CA TYR A 388 -15.00 12.54 -7.10
C TYR A 388 -14.14 13.82 -7.09
N ALA A 389 -13.53 14.20 -8.21
CA ALA A 389 -12.57 15.31 -8.30
C ALA A 389 -13.05 16.65 -7.71
N LYS A 390 -14.37 16.89 -7.71
CA LYS A 390 -15.01 18.12 -7.20
C LYS A 390 -15.42 18.04 -5.73
N GLN A 391 -15.24 16.90 -5.08
CA GLN A 391 -15.51 16.75 -3.66
C GLN A 391 -14.48 17.53 -2.81
N PRO A 392 -14.84 17.91 -1.57
CA PRO A 392 -13.88 18.32 -0.55
C PRO A 392 -12.74 17.32 -0.42
N TYR A 393 -11.55 17.78 -0.06
CA TYR A 393 -10.33 16.96 -0.07
C TYR A 393 -10.49 15.66 0.73
N LEU A 394 -11.07 15.74 1.93
CA LEU A 394 -11.25 14.56 2.79
C LEU A 394 -12.31 13.59 2.27
N TYR A 395 -13.07 13.94 1.24
CA TYR A 395 -14.03 13.07 0.55
C TYR A 395 -13.53 12.55 -0.80
N ARG A 396 -12.27 12.85 -1.18
CA ARG A 396 -11.66 12.34 -2.41
C ARG A 396 -11.03 10.96 -2.18
N ASN A 397 -11.89 9.99 -1.89
CA ASN A 397 -11.52 8.59 -1.73
C ASN A 397 -12.74 7.71 -2.07
N GLY A 398 -12.55 6.40 -2.13
CA GLY A 398 -13.64 5.44 -2.20
C GLY A 398 -14.56 5.54 -0.98
N ALA A 399 -15.80 5.07 -1.11
CA ALA A 399 -16.75 5.08 0.00
C ALA A 399 -16.23 4.31 1.23
N ASN A 400 -15.44 3.27 1.00
CA ASN A 400 -14.55 2.62 1.95
C ASN A 400 -13.40 1.94 1.18
N ASP A 401 -12.44 1.36 1.90
CA ASP A 401 -11.23 0.73 1.35
C ASP A 401 -11.52 -0.37 0.30
N GLY A 402 -12.71 -0.99 0.32
CA GLY A 402 -13.09 -2.02 -0.65
C GLY A 402 -13.63 -1.48 -1.98
N PHE A 403 -14.10 -0.24 -2.05
CA PHE A 403 -14.73 0.30 -3.27
C PHE A 403 -13.71 0.62 -4.36
N HIS A 404 -12.52 1.08 -4.01
CA HIS A 404 -11.49 1.45 -4.99
C HIS A 404 -11.07 0.23 -5.82
N GLU A 405 -10.72 -0.85 -5.13
CA GLU A 405 -10.31 -2.12 -5.73
C GLU A 405 -11.49 -2.79 -6.46
N ALA A 406 -12.69 -2.77 -5.88
CA ALA A 406 -13.85 -3.39 -6.51
C ALA A 406 -14.24 -2.70 -7.83
N ILE A 407 -14.11 -1.38 -7.95
CA ILE A 407 -14.37 -0.69 -9.22
C ILE A 407 -13.32 -1.05 -10.27
N GLY A 408 -12.06 -1.23 -9.86
CA GLY A 408 -11.02 -1.78 -10.74
C GLY A 408 -11.35 -3.20 -11.20
N ASP A 409 -11.65 -4.10 -10.26
CA ASP A 409 -11.83 -5.54 -10.54
C ASP A 409 -13.19 -5.94 -11.13
N THR A 410 -14.22 -5.11 -10.99
CA THR A 410 -15.56 -5.39 -11.57
C THR A 410 -15.54 -5.24 -13.10
N VAL A 411 -14.55 -4.53 -13.64
CA VAL A 411 -14.40 -4.13 -15.05
C VAL A 411 -13.40 -5.04 -15.74
#